data_AF-G3GZ50-F1
#
_entry.id   AF-G3GZ50-F1
#
_cell.length_a   1.000
_cell.length_b   1.000
_cell.length_c   1.000
_cell.angle_alpha   90.00
_cell.angle_beta   90.00
_cell.angle_gamma   90.00
#
_symmetry.space_group_name_H-M   'P 1'
#
loop_
_entity.id
_entity.type
_entity.pdbx_description
1 polymer ?
#
loop_
_entity_poly.entity_id
_entity_poly.type
_entity_poly.pdbx_seq_one_letter_code
_entity_poly.pdbx_strand_id
1 'polypeptide(L)'
;MPCEALVQMGKDANLLIHEATLEDGLEEEAVEKTHSTTSQAINVGMRMNAKFIMLNHFSQRYAKIPLFSPDFNEKVGIAFDHMKVCFEDFPTVPKLIPSLKALFADDIEEMVERKERRGLWLV
;
A
#
# COMPACT_ATOMS: atom_id res chain seq x y z
N MET A 1 -5.90 10.23 -2.82
CA MET A 1 -4.93 10.98 -3.67
C MET A 1 -3.83 11.60 -2.82
N PRO A 2 -2.56 11.66 -3.28
CA PRO A 2 -1.51 12.40 -2.59
C PRO A 2 -1.90 13.85 -2.31
N CYS A 3 -1.73 14.27 -1.06
CA CYS A 3 -2.13 15.60 -0.61
C CYS A 3 -0.99 16.28 0.13
N GLU A 4 -0.54 17.43 -0.37
CA GLU A 4 0.56 18.16 0.26
C GLU A 4 0.19 18.68 1.64
N ALA A 5 -1.04 19.16 1.82
CA ALA A 5 -1.52 19.61 3.11
C ALA A 5 -1.43 18.48 4.16
N LEU A 6 -1.72 17.23 3.77
CA LEU A 6 -1.58 16.07 4.66
C LEU A 6 -0.12 15.85 5.07
N VAL A 7 0.82 15.94 4.12
CA VAL A 7 2.27 15.82 4.41
C VAL A 7 2.71 16.87 5.43
N GLN A 8 2.31 18.13 5.25
CA GLN A 8 2.70 19.21 6.14
C GLN A 8 2.04 19.11 7.52
N MET A 9 0.74 18.80 7.57
CA MET A 9 0.01 18.66 8.83
C MET A 9 0.45 17.45 9.64
N GLY A 10 0.80 16.35 8.98
CA GLY A 10 1.21 15.11 9.63
C GLY A 10 2.70 15.01 9.95
N LYS A 11 3.49 16.05 9.70
CA LYS A 11 4.96 15.99 9.82
C LYS A 11 5.40 15.39 11.17
N ASP A 12 6.31 14.41 11.11
CA ASP A 12 6.86 13.67 12.24
C ASP A 12 5.85 12.81 13.03
N ALA A 13 4.67 12.51 12.45
CA ALA A 13 3.66 11.67 13.10
C ALA A 13 4.19 10.28 13.48
N ASN A 14 3.71 9.75 14.61
CA ASN A 14 4.04 8.40 15.04
C ASN A 14 3.43 7.32 14.12
N LEU A 15 2.23 7.56 13.60
CA LEU A 15 1.51 6.65 12.73
C LEU A 15 0.76 7.44 11.66
N LEU A 16 0.96 7.06 10.41
CA LEU A 16 0.10 7.44 9.29
C LEU A 16 -0.75 6.23 8.90
N ILE A 17 -2.08 6.39 8.85
CA ILE A 17 -2.96 5.45 8.18
C ILE A 17 -3.35 6.07 6.84
N HIS A 18 -3.01 5.42 5.72
CA HIS A 18 -3.23 5.98 4.39
C HIS A 18 -3.92 4.97 3.46
N GLU A 19 -4.86 5.45 2.65
CA GLU A 19 -5.49 4.66 1.58
C GLU A 19 -4.48 4.28 0.49
N ALA A 20 -4.56 3.06 -0.02
CA ALA A 20 -3.75 2.55 -1.13
C ALA A 20 -4.63 1.75 -2.10
N THR A 21 -5.69 2.41 -2.61
CA THR A 21 -6.78 1.77 -3.36
C THR A 21 -6.32 1.12 -4.67
N LEU A 22 -5.36 1.73 -5.37
CA LEU A 22 -4.91 1.28 -6.69
C LEU A 22 -3.48 0.74 -6.67
N GLU A 23 -3.19 -0.15 -7.62
CA GLU A 23 -1.84 -0.66 -7.87
C GLU A 23 -0.99 0.36 -8.63
N ASP A 24 0.33 0.23 -8.53
CA ASP A 24 1.26 1.07 -9.28
C ASP A 24 1.20 0.72 -10.79
N GLY A 25 1.18 1.76 -11.63
CA GLY A 25 0.84 1.68 -13.05
C GLY A 25 -0.59 2.11 -13.39
N LEU A 26 -1.43 2.44 -12.39
CA LEU A 26 -2.78 2.99 -12.56
C LEU A 26 -2.87 4.45 -12.06
N GLU A 27 -1.81 5.23 -12.20
CA GLU A 27 -1.72 6.59 -11.66
C GLU A 27 -2.79 7.53 -12.25
N GLU A 28 -3.08 7.42 -13.55
CA GLU A 28 -4.12 8.22 -14.21
C GLU A 28 -5.50 7.92 -13.64
N GLU A 29 -5.82 6.63 -13.48
CA GLU A 29 -7.08 6.18 -12.85
C GLU A 29 -7.14 6.61 -11.38
N ALA A 30 -6.00 6.62 -10.67
CA ALA A 30 -5.92 7.10 -9.30
C ALA A 30 -6.30 8.57 -9.19
N VAL A 31 -5.80 9.39 -10.11
CA VAL A 31 -6.15 10.81 -10.19
C VAL A 31 -7.63 10.99 -10.53
N GLU A 32 -8.12 10.31 -11.56
CA GLU A 32 -9.52 10.42 -12.00
C GLU A 32 -10.49 10.02 -10.89
N LYS A 33 -10.19 8.93 -10.17
CA LYS A 33 -11.02 8.42 -9.06
C LYS A 33 -10.66 9.01 -7.71
N THR A 34 -9.77 10.00 -7.66
CA THR A 34 -9.33 10.70 -6.44
C THR A 34 -8.71 9.81 -5.36
N HIS A 35 -8.17 8.66 -5.73
CA HIS A 35 -7.48 7.72 -4.85
C HIS A 35 -5.95 7.86 -4.95
N SER A 36 -5.23 7.05 -4.17
CA SER A 36 -3.78 6.92 -4.25
C SER A 36 -3.41 5.53 -4.75
N THR A 37 -2.31 5.45 -5.51
CA THR A 37 -1.60 4.17 -5.69
C THR A 37 -0.85 3.79 -4.41
N THR A 38 -0.35 2.55 -4.37
CA THR A 38 0.45 2.04 -3.25
C THR A 38 1.73 2.85 -3.05
N SER A 39 2.52 3.06 -4.10
CA SER A 39 3.76 3.85 -4.01
C SER A 39 3.49 5.31 -3.65
N GLN A 40 2.39 5.88 -4.13
CA GLN A 40 1.95 7.23 -3.78
C GLN A 40 1.65 7.37 -2.28
N ALA A 41 0.91 6.43 -1.70
CA ALA A 41 0.57 6.43 -0.27
C ALA A 41 1.83 6.31 0.61
N ILE A 42 2.75 5.42 0.24
CA ILE A 42 4.04 5.26 0.92
C ILE A 42 4.86 6.54 0.83
N ASN A 43 4.94 7.15 -0.37
CA ASN A 43 5.69 8.37 -0.58
C ASN A 43 5.18 9.52 0.29
N VAL A 44 3.85 9.66 0.45
CA VAL A 44 3.25 10.63 1.39
C VAL A 44 3.78 10.41 2.81
N GLY A 45 3.77 9.17 3.31
CA GLY A 45 4.27 8.85 4.65
C GLY A 45 5.76 9.07 4.82
N MET A 46 6.56 8.77 3.81
CA MET A 46 8.00 9.00 3.82
C MET A 46 8.31 10.50 3.84
N ARG A 47 7.63 11.32 3.03
CA ARG A 47 7.77 12.78 3.01
C ARG A 47 7.29 13.44 4.30
N MET A 48 6.29 12.85 4.94
CA MET A 48 5.79 13.23 6.25
C MET A 48 6.80 12.93 7.38
N ASN A 49 7.83 12.12 7.11
CA ASN A 49 8.70 11.53 8.13
C ASN A 49 7.89 10.77 9.20
N ALA A 50 6.82 10.08 8.79
CA ALA A 50 6.04 9.26 9.69
C ALA A 50 6.91 8.11 10.24
N LYS A 51 6.78 7.81 11.54
CA LYS A 51 7.53 6.70 12.15
C LYS A 51 7.07 5.35 11.62
N PHE A 52 5.77 5.20 11.36
CA PHE A 52 5.17 4.02 10.76
C PHE A 52 4.01 4.40 9.82
N ILE A 53 3.85 3.63 8.75
CA ILE A 53 2.85 3.84 7.70
C ILE A 53 2.02 2.56 7.61
N MET A 54 0.74 2.65 7.93
CA MET A 54 -0.22 1.57 7.77
C MET A 54 -1.06 1.82 6.51
N LEU A 55 -0.92 0.95 5.52
CA LEU A 55 -1.73 0.99 4.30
C LEU A 55 -3.07 0.31 4.53
N ASN A 56 -4.15 0.93 4.04
CA ASN A 56 -5.51 0.43 4.18
C ASN A 56 -6.36 0.77 2.93
N HIS A 57 -7.65 0.42 2.96
CA HIS A 57 -8.64 0.75 1.94
C HIS A 57 -8.22 0.25 0.55
N PHE A 58 -7.87 -1.04 0.49
CA PHE A 58 -7.55 -1.72 -0.76
C PHE A 58 -8.83 -1.99 -1.54
N SER A 59 -8.80 -1.75 -2.85
CA SER A 59 -9.92 -2.12 -3.71
C SER A 59 -10.00 -3.64 -3.85
N GLN A 60 -11.18 -4.19 -3.54
CA GLN A 60 -11.49 -5.63 -3.68
C GLN A 60 -11.46 -6.13 -5.13
N ARG A 61 -11.46 -5.21 -6.10
CA ARG A 61 -11.35 -5.55 -7.53
C ARG A 61 -9.91 -5.86 -7.94
N TYR A 62 -8.95 -5.43 -7.12
CA TYR A 62 -7.52 -5.71 -7.24
C TYR A 62 -7.13 -6.66 -6.09
N ALA A 63 -5.84 -6.89 -5.88
CA ALA A 63 -5.31 -7.77 -4.84
C ALA A 63 -6.06 -7.72 -3.51
N LYS A 64 -6.12 -8.88 -2.83
CA LYS A 64 -6.24 -8.86 -1.36
C LYS A 64 -4.99 -8.25 -0.71
N ILE A 65 -3.84 -8.28 -1.39
CA ILE A 65 -2.56 -7.77 -0.90
C ILE A 65 -1.80 -6.98 -1.97
N PRO A 66 -1.47 -5.69 -1.77
CA PRO A 66 -0.72 -4.92 -2.75
C PRO A 66 0.59 -5.60 -3.17
N LEU A 67 0.92 -5.47 -4.46
CA LEU A 67 2.18 -5.98 -4.99
C LEU A 67 3.34 -5.27 -4.29
N PHE A 68 4.13 -6.06 -3.58
CA PHE A 68 5.21 -5.56 -2.75
C PHE A 68 6.45 -5.33 -3.60
N SER A 69 6.89 -4.08 -3.72
CA SER A 69 8.27 -3.84 -4.16
C SER A 69 9.25 -4.36 -3.10
N PRO A 70 10.48 -4.73 -3.48
CA PRO A 70 11.54 -5.08 -2.53
C PRO A 70 11.89 -3.92 -1.58
N ASP A 71 11.56 -2.69 -1.97
CA ASP A 71 11.85 -1.46 -1.25
C ASP A 71 10.85 -1.16 -0.12
N PHE A 72 9.92 -2.09 0.17
CA PHE A 72 9.03 -2.01 1.32
C PHE A 72 9.84 -2.06 2.62
N ASN A 73 10.14 -0.86 3.12
CA ASN A 73 10.91 -0.53 4.31
C ASN A 73 10.35 -1.16 5.60
N GLU A 74 11.14 -1.19 6.69
CA GLU A 74 10.74 -1.62 8.04
C GLU A 74 9.63 -0.75 8.68
N LYS A 75 9.17 0.28 7.97
CA LYS A 75 8.18 1.25 8.44
C LYS A 75 6.79 1.07 7.83
N VAL A 76 6.59 0.10 6.94
CA VAL A 76 5.33 -0.06 6.21
C VAL A 76 4.61 -1.34 6.64
N GLY A 77 3.35 -1.19 7.04
CA GLY A 77 2.43 -2.28 7.34
C GLY A 77 1.21 -2.29 6.41
N ILE A 78 0.56 -3.44 6.32
CA ILE A 78 -0.68 -3.64 5.57
C ILE A 78 -1.76 -4.03 6.56
N ALA A 79 -2.87 -3.30 6.55
CA ALA A 79 -4.02 -3.60 7.37
C ALA A 79 -4.83 -4.76 6.76
N PHE A 80 -5.35 -5.63 7.62
CA PHE A 80 -6.32 -6.66 7.27
C PHE A 80 -7.56 -6.52 8.15
N ASP A 81 -8.68 -7.03 7.65
CA ASP A 81 -9.91 -7.08 8.43
C ASP A 81 -9.66 -7.80 9.76
N HIS A 82 -10.19 -7.21 10.83
CA HIS A 82 -10.02 -7.67 12.22
C HIS A 82 -8.58 -7.65 12.76
N MET A 83 -7.60 -7.12 12.02
CA MET A 83 -6.24 -6.93 12.53
C MET A 83 -6.26 -5.94 13.71
N LYS A 84 -5.55 -6.30 14.78
CA LYS A 84 -5.30 -5.43 15.94
C LYS A 84 -3.80 -5.28 16.10
N VAL A 85 -3.34 -4.04 16.24
CA VAL A 85 -1.92 -3.68 16.28
C VAL A 85 -1.74 -2.63 17.36
N CYS A 86 -0.78 -2.86 18.26
CA CYS A 86 -0.27 -1.88 19.20
C CYS A 86 1.03 -1.26 18.66
N PHE A 87 1.49 -0.14 19.24
CA PHE A 87 2.71 0.52 18.76
C PHE A 87 3.96 -0.35 18.93
N GLU A 88 3.97 -1.24 19.92
CA GLU A 88 5.03 -2.21 20.16
C GLU A 88 5.13 -3.25 19.02
N ASP A 89 4.07 -3.45 18.25
CA ASP A 89 4.03 -4.42 17.16
C ASP A 89 4.65 -3.89 15.86
N PHE A 90 4.90 -2.58 15.75
CA PHE A 90 5.40 -1.96 14.52
C PHE A 90 6.67 -2.62 13.95
N PRO A 91 7.68 -3.03 14.75
CA PRO A 91 8.85 -3.74 14.23
C PRO A 91 8.54 -5.17 13.74
N THR A 92 7.39 -5.73 14.11
CA THR A 92 6.98 -7.10 13.80
C THR A 92 6.04 -7.15 12.60
N VAL A 93 5.15 -6.16 12.44
CA VAL A 93 4.16 -6.12 11.35
C VAL A 93 4.79 -6.31 9.96
N PRO A 94 5.86 -5.59 9.56
CA PRO A 94 6.49 -5.78 8.25
C PRO A 94 7.10 -7.17 8.07
N LYS A 95 7.52 -7.83 9.16
CA LYS A 95 8.10 -9.18 9.13
C LYS A 95 7.07 -10.27 8.81
N LEU A 96 5.77 -9.96 8.88
CA LEU A 96 4.70 -10.87 8.47
C LEU A 96 4.50 -10.90 6.95
N ILE A 97 5.03 -9.92 6.22
CA ILE A 97 4.85 -9.78 4.77
C ILE A 97 5.24 -11.06 4.00
N PRO A 98 6.39 -11.73 4.25
CA PRO A 98 6.73 -12.97 3.55
C PRO A 98 5.71 -14.08 3.77
N SER A 99 5.21 -14.24 4.99
CA SER A 99 4.19 -15.24 5.32
C SER A 99 2.86 -14.91 4.67
N LEU A 100 2.48 -13.64 4.61
CA LEU A 100 1.29 -13.17 3.90
C LEU A 100 1.42 -13.41 2.39
N LYS A 101 2.58 -13.12 1.78
CA LYS A 101 2.85 -13.45 0.37
C LYS A 101 2.66 -14.93 0.09
N ALA A 102 3.15 -15.80 0.98
CA ALA A 102 2.99 -17.24 0.82
C ALA A 102 1.53 -17.68 0.96
N LEU A 103 0.80 -17.09 1.91
CA LEU A 103 -0.62 -17.41 2.15
C LEU A 103 -1.53 -17.00 0.98
N PHE A 104 -1.19 -15.91 0.30
CA PHE A 104 -1.97 -15.33 -0.80
C PHE A 104 -1.26 -15.48 -2.15
N ALA A 105 -0.42 -16.50 -2.32
CA ALA A 105 0.39 -16.69 -3.52
C ALA A 105 -0.48 -16.80 -4.80
N ASP A 106 -1.54 -17.60 -4.75
CA ASP A 106 -2.47 -17.78 -5.89
C ASP A 106 -3.16 -16.46 -6.27
N ASP A 107 -3.60 -15.68 -5.28
CA ASP A 107 -4.20 -14.35 -5.51
C ASP A 107 -3.18 -13.38 -6.15
N ILE A 108 -1.91 -13.46 -5.76
CA ILE A 108 -0.82 -12.65 -6.33
C ILE A 108 -0.50 -13.07 -7.77
N GLU A 109 -0.48 -14.36 -8.07
CA GLU A 109 -0.23 -14.88 -9.42
C GLU A 109 -1.34 -14.44 -10.40
N GLU A 110 -2.61 -14.65 -10.02
CA GLU A 110 -3.76 -14.22 -10.83
C GLU A 110 -3.71 -12.72 -11.14
N MET A 111 -3.22 -11.91 -10.19
CA MET A 111 -3.04 -10.49 -10.40
C MET A 111 -1.93 -10.14 -11.37
N VAL A 112 -0.77 -10.78 -11.27
CA VAL A 112 0.35 -10.52 -12.18
C VAL A 112 -0.12 -10.79 -13.62
N GLU A 113 -0.83 -11.89 -13.84
CA GLU A 113 -1.44 -12.20 -15.13
C GLU A 113 -2.46 -11.12 -15.58
N ARG A 114 -3.32 -10.66 -14.67
CA ARG A 114 -4.28 -9.58 -14.97
C ARG A 114 -3.57 -8.27 -15.34
N LYS A 115 -2.47 -7.93 -14.66
CA LYS A 115 -1.65 -6.74 -14.92
C LYS A 115 -0.96 -6.83 -16.27
N GLU A 116 -0.34 -7.97 -16.58
CA GLU A 116 0.27 -8.23 -17.89
C GLU A 116 -0.76 -8.15 -19.02
N ARG A 117 -1.94 -8.76 -18.81
CA ARG A 117 -3.04 -8.66 -19.76
C ARG A 117 -3.50 -7.22 -19.95
N ARG A 118 -3.44 -6.33 -18.96
CA ARG A 118 -3.74 -4.90 -19.17
C ARG A 118 -2.63 -4.19 -19.92
N GLY A 119 -1.37 -4.46 -19.59
CA GLY A 119 -0.20 -3.88 -20.28
C GLY A 119 -0.18 -4.21 -21.77
N LEU A 120 -0.61 -5.42 -22.15
CA LEU A 120 -0.74 -5.86 -23.54
C LEU A 120 -1.80 -5.09 -24.35
N TRP A 121 -2.79 -4.46 -23.71
CA TRP A 121 -3.84 -3.68 -24.40
C TRP A 121 -3.49 -2.19 -24.53
N LEU A 122 -2.40 -1.76 -23.90
CA LEU A 122 -1.89 -0.38 -23.92
C LEU A 122 -0.71 -0.20 -24.89
N VAL A 123 -0.35 -1.25 -25.64
CA VAL A 123 0.68 -1.25 -26.71
C VAL A 123 0.01 -1.39 -28.08
#